data_AF-A0A533ZUA2-F1
#
_entry.id   AF-A0A533ZUA2-F1
#
_cell.length_a   1.000
_cell.length_b   1.000
_cell.length_c   1.000
_cell.angle_alpha   90.00
_cell.angle_beta   90.00
_cell.angle_gamma   90.00
#
_symmetry.space_group_name_H-M   'P 1'
#
loop_
_entity.id
_entity.type
_entity.pdbx_description
1 polymer ?
#
loop_
_entity_poly.entity_id
_entity_poly.type
_entity_poly.pdbx_seq_one_letter_code
_entity_poly.pdbx_strand_id
1 'polypeptide(L)'
;GDPPVVAEFKAAIWKVDGVLIATPEYNNGIPGMLTTAIDWASRFPGRSPLLGKPVAIMGASPSQVGTARAQTHLRQLLSHVQALTLPPPEVLVAQAHQKFDADLELTDEPTRTLLQGFLERFVRWIDRERRDDGAGIPPPLTSARP
;
A
#
# COMPACT_ATOMS: atom_id res chain seq x y z
N GLY A 1 18.82 -16.64 -6.84
CA GLY A 1 18.57 -15.71 -5.72
C GLY A 1 17.89 -14.46 -6.24
N ASP A 2 17.46 -13.57 -5.35
CA ASP A 2 16.87 -12.29 -5.75
C ASP A 2 17.94 -11.41 -6.44
N PRO A 3 17.61 -10.69 -7.55
CA PRO A 3 18.49 -9.65 -8.09
C PRO A 3 18.84 -8.60 -7.02
N PRO A 4 20.02 -7.94 -7.06
CA PRO A 4 20.43 -7.00 -6.01
C PRO A 4 19.39 -5.93 -5.69
N VAL A 5 18.81 -5.30 -6.71
CA VAL A 5 17.75 -4.27 -6.55
C VAL A 5 16.49 -4.82 -5.88
N VAL A 6 16.14 -6.09 -6.12
CA VAL A 6 14.99 -6.74 -5.48
C VAL A 6 15.30 -7.06 -4.02
N ALA A 7 16.52 -7.50 -3.73
CA ALA A 7 16.95 -7.76 -2.36
C ALA A 7 16.95 -6.46 -1.52
N GLU A 8 17.45 -5.36 -2.08
CA GLU A 8 17.42 -4.03 -1.45
C GLU A 8 15.99 -3.54 -1.22
N PHE A 9 15.12 -3.67 -2.23
CA PHE A 9 13.70 -3.32 -2.11
C PHE A 9 13.01 -4.09 -0.99
N LYS A 10 13.18 -5.42 -0.94
CA LYS A 10 12.62 -6.26 0.12
C LYS A 10 13.19 -5.89 1.50
N ALA A 11 14.49 -5.62 1.58
CA ALA A 11 15.14 -5.19 2.82
C ALA A 11 14.61 -3.83 3.30
N ALA A 12 14.28 -2.91 2.40
CA ALA A 12 13.67 -1.64 2.75
C ALA A 12 12.28 -1.83 3.39
N ILE A 13 11.44 -2.70 2.82
CA ILE A 13 10.11 -3.01 3.39
C ILE A 13 10.24 -3.68 4.77
N TRP A 14 11.22 -4.57 4.95
CA TRP A 14 11.47 -5.20 6.25
C TRP A 14 11.80 -4.21 7.36
N LYS A 15 12.47 -3.09 7.04
CA LYS A 15 12.97 -2.11 8.02
C LYS A 15 11.93 -1.08 8.47
N VAL A 16 10.78 -1.00 7.80
CA VAL A 16 9.74 -0.01 8.10
C VAL A 16 8.55 -0.65 8.78
N ASP A 17 7.85 0.12 9.61
CA ASP A 17 6.67 -0.35 10.34
C ASP A 17 5.41 -0.42 9.46
N GLY A 18 5.38 0.32 8.35
CA GLY A 18 4.28 0.29 7.39
C GLY A 18 4.69 0.82 6.02
N VAL A 19 3.88 0.52 5.00
CA VAL A 19 4.11 0.95 3.61
C VAL A 19 2.93 1.79 3.12
N LEU A 20 3.20 2.98 2.59
CA LEU A 20 2.21 3.79 1.88
C LEU A 20 2.41 3.63 0.37
N ILE A 21 1.37 3.20 -0.35
CA ILE A 21 1.37 3.07 -1.80
C ILE A 21 0.56 4.21 -2.41
N ALA A 22 1.25 5.09 -3.15
CA ALA A 22 0.62 6.09 -4.00
C ALA A 22 0.54 5.56 -5.44
N THR A 23 -0.66 5.47 -6.01
CA THR A 23 -0.85 4.91 -7.36
C THR A 23 -1.74 5.79 -8.23
N PRO A 24 -1.43 5.98 -9.53
CA PRO A 24 -2.41 6.41 -10.50
C PRO A 24 -3.36 5.25 -10.86
N GLU A 25 -4.28 5.50 -11.78
CA GLU A 25 -5.14 4.47 -12.39
C GLU A 25 -4.87 4.38 -13.89
N TYR A 26 -4.43 3.20 -14.35
CA TYR A 26 -4.19 2.89 -15.76
C TYR A 26 -5.15 1.80 -16.22
N ASN A 27 -5.96 2.08 -17.24
CA ASN A 27 -6.91 1.12 -17.81
C ASN A 27 -7.79 0.43 -16.76
N ASN A 28 -8.34 1.20 -15.81
CA ASN A 28 -9.16 0.71 -14.70
C ASN A 28 -8.42 -0.24 -13.72
N GLY A 29 -7.09 -0.19 -13.68
CA GLY A 29 -6.27 -0.99 -12.78
C GLY A 29 -5.02 -0.25 -12.30
N ILE A 30 -4.17 -0.98 -11.59
CA ILE A 30 -2.86 -0.48 -11.15
C ILE A 30 -1.84 -0.48 -12.30
N PRO A 31 -0.79 0.36 -12.23
CA PRO A 31 0.34 0.28 -13.15
C PRO A 31 1.02 -1.11 -13.11
N GLY A 32 1.43 -1.64 -14.26
CA GLY A 32 2.09 -2.95 -14.33
C GLY A 32 3.40 -3.04 -13.53
N MET A 33 4.12 -1.93 -13.39
CA MET A 33 5.30 -1.84 -12.51
C MET A 33 4.94 -2.04 -11.04
N LEU A 34 3.77 -1.56 -10.60
CA LEU A 34 3.30 -1.77 -9.23
C LEU A 34 2.95 -3.24 -8.99
N THR A 35 2.28 -3.91 -9.93
CA THR A 35 2.05 -5.36 -9.85
C THR A 35 3.38 -6.11 -9.73
N THR A 36 4.36 -5.76 -10.57
CA THR A 36 5.69 -6.39 -10.56
C THR A 36 6.40 -6.21 -9.22
N ALA A 37 6.32 -5.02 -8.61
CA ALA A 37 6.88 -4.76 -7.29
C ALA A 37 6.22 -5.63 -6.20
N ILE A 38 4.89 -5.76 -6.22
CA ILE A 38 4.14 -6.62 -5.30
C ILE A 38 4.52 -8.10 -5.48
N ASP A 39 4.65 -8.56 -6.73
CA ASP A 39 5.07 -9.93 -7.03
C ASP A 39 6.47 -10.24 -6.50
N TRP A 40 7.41 -9.30 -6.59
CA TRP A 40 8.73 -9.48 -6.00
C TRP A 40 8.70 -9.47 -4.48
N ALA A 41 7.91 -8.59 -3.88
CA ALA A 41 7.77 -8.48 -2.43
C ALA A 41 6.98 -9.62 -1.81
N SER A 42 6.13 -10.33 -2.56
CA SER A 42 5.29 -11.42 -2.05
C SER A 42 5.95 -12.81 -2.11
N ARG A 43 7.02 -12.96 -2.89
CA ARG A 43 7.70 -14.25 -3.10
C ARG A 43 8.33 -14.82 -1.83
N PHE A 44 8.35 -16.15 -1.79
CA PHE A 44 8.79 -17.03 -0.69
C PHE A 44 7.84 -16.99 0.52
N PRO A 45 6.81 -17.87 0.56
CA PRO A 45 5.88 -17.99 1.68
C PRO A 45 6.61 -18.11 3.02
N GLY A 46 6.24 -17.27 3.99
CA GLY A 46 6.89 -17.18 5.32
C GLY A 46 8.12 -16.27 5.39
N ARG A 47 8.57 -15.68 4.27
CA ARG A 47 9.65 -14.66 4.22
C ARG A 47 9.28 -13.43 3.40
N SER A 48 8.00 -13.27 3.08
CA SER A 48 7.46 -12.09 2.40
C SER A 48 7.50 -10.88 3.34
N PRO A 49 8.18 -9.78 3.00
CA PRO A 49 8.14 -8.54 3.78
C PRO A 49 6.74 -7.89 3.86
N LEU A 50 5.77 -8.31 3.03
CA LEU A 50 4.40 -7.81 3.06
C LEU A 50 3.47 -8.61 3.98
N LEU A 51 3.87 -9.82 4.41
CA LEU A 51 3.08 -10.64 5.32
C LEU A 51 2.91 -9.91 6.67
N GLY A 52 1.66 -9.64 7.06
CA GLY A 52 1.34 -8.90 8.29
C GLY A 52 1.74 -7.43 8.26
N LYS A 53 2.24 -6.90 7.14
CA LYS A 53 2.71 -5.50 7.07
C LYS A 53 1.51 -4.55 7.00
N PRO A 54 1.42 -3.52 7.88
CA PRO A 54 0.48 -2.43 7.69
C PRO A 54 0.72 -1.70 6.36
N VAL A 55 -0.33 -1.58 5.54
CA VAL A 55 -0.26 -0.90 4.24
C VAL A 55 -1.38 0.12 4.10
N ALA A 56 -1.08 1.32 3.62
CA ALA A 56 -2.08 2.30 3.20
C ALA A 56 -2.01 2.53 1.69
N ILE A 57 -3.15 2.87 1.09
CA ILE A 57 -3.25 3.19 -0.34
C ILE A 57 -3.83 4.59 -0.48
N MET A 58 -3.16 5.41 -1.29
CA MET A 58 -3.71 6.65 -1.80
C MET A 58 -3.49 6.73 -3.30
N GLY A 59 -4.23 7.59 -3.99
CA GLY A 59 -4.07 7.72 -5.42
C GLY A 59 -4.60 9.02 -5.97
N ALA A 60 -4.09 9.36 -7.13
CA ALA A 60 -4.40 10.58 -7.85
C ALA A 60 -4.54 10.28 -9.34
N SER A 61 -5.55 10.87 -9.99
CA SER A 61 -5.69 10.79 -11.44
C SER A 61 -6.28 12.08 -12.02
N PRO A 62 -6.09 12.34 -13.33
CA PRO A 62 -6.74 13.47 -13.97
C PRO A 62 -8.25 13.28 -14.15
N SER A 63 -8.78 12.07 -13.95
CA SER A 63 -10.20 11.76 -14.11
C SER A 63 -11.03 12.21 -12.90
N GLN A 64 -12.35 12.28 -13.10
CA GLN A 64 -13.30 12.62 -12.03
C GLN A 64 -13.49 11.49 -11.00
N VAL A 65 -13.19 10.24 -11.37
CA VAL A 65 -13.33 9.06 -10.50
C VAL A 65 -12.13 8.89 -9.55
N GLY A 66 -11.05 9.67 -9.78
CA GLY A 66 -9.80 9.47 -9.05
C GLY A 66 -9.18 8.12 -9.40
N THR A 67 -8.93 7.28 -8.40
CA THR A 67 -8.23 5.99 -8.57
C THR A 67 -9.02 4.80 -8.01
N ALA A 68 -10.35 4.90 -7.94
CA ALA A 68 -11.20 3.95 -7.24
C ALA A 68 -10.99 2.50 -7.69
N ARG A 69 -10.87 2.26 -9.01
CA ARG A 69 -10.74 0.91 -9.57
C ARG A 69 -9.32 0.38 -9.37
N ALA A 70 -8.31 1.24 -9.54
CA ALA A 70 -6.93 0.89 -9.21
C ALA A 70 -6.77 0.49 -7.74
N GLN A 71 -7.35 1.25 -6.80
CA GLN A 71 -7.29 0.92 -5.37
C GLN A 71 -8.06 -0.35 -5.03
N THR A 72 -9.24 -0.57 -5.64
CA THR A 72 -10.01 -1.81 -5.47
C THR A 72 -9.20 -3.03 -5.90
N HIS A 73 -8.58 -2.97 -7.09
CA HIS A 73 -7.71 -4.02 -7.58
C HIS A 73 -6.47 -4.21 -6.68
N LEU A 74 -5.84 -3.13 -6.23
CA LEU A 74 -4.68 -3.21 -5.33
C LEU A 74 -5.03 -3.88 -3.99
N ARG A 75 -6.18 -3.54 -3.40
CA ARG A 75 -6.67 -4.16 -2.17
C ARG A 75 -6.85 -5.67 -2.31
N GLN A 76 -7.31 -6.14 -3.47
CA GLN A 76 -7.42 -7.57 -3.76
C GLN A 76 -6.04 -8.25 -3.73
N LEU A 77 -5.02 -7.66 -4.36
CA LEU A 77 -3.65 -8.19 -4.36
C LEU A 77 -3.05 -8.18 -2.95
N LEU A 78 -3.20 -7.07 -2.22
CA LEU A 78 -2.69 -6.92 -0.85
C LEU A 78 -3.32 -7.91 0.13
N SER A 79 -4.61 -8.19 -0.02
CA SER A 79 -5.31 -9.22 0.75
C SER A 79 -4.71 -10.61 0.51
N HIS A 80 -4.44 -10.96 -0.75
CA HIS A 80 -3.85 -12.27 -1.09
C HIS A 80 -2.44 -12.46 -0.50
N VAL A 81 -1.63 -11.40 -0.47
CA VAL A 81 -0.28 -11.43 0.13
C VAL A 81 -0.30 -11.19 1.65
N GLN A 82 -1.49 -11.15 2.26
CA GLN A 82 -1.72 -11.02 3.70
C GLN A 82 -1.13 -9.73 4.31
N ALA A 83 -1.16 -8.63 3.56
CA ALA A 83 -0.85 -7.30 4.09
C ALA A 83 -2.06 -6.73 4.86
N LEU A 84 -1.80 -6.05 5.97
CA LEU A 84 -2.81 -5.43 6.83
C LEU A 84 -3.18 -4.05 6.27
N THR A 85 -4.07 -4.06 5.27
CA THR A 85 -4.42 -2.84 4.54
C THR A 85 -5.35 -1.95 5.35
N LEU A 86 -5.01 -0.66 5.49
CA LEU A 86 -5.82 0.36 6.14
C LEU A 86 -7.25 0.35 5.58
N PRO A 87 -8.27 0.13 6.43
CA PRO A 87 -9.66 0.14 6.00
C PRO A 87 -10.12 1.49 5.45
N PRO A 88 -11.23 1.52 4.69
CA PRO A 88 -11.87 2.77 4.25
C PRO A 88 -12.13 3.75 5.41
N PRO A 89 -12.28 5.06 5.12
CA PRO A 89 -12.39 5.67 3.80
C PRO A 89 -11.06 5.77 3.03
N GLU A 90 -11.19 5.81 1.71
CA GLU A 90 -10.10 5.90 0.72
C GLU A 90 -9.74 7.35 0.39
N VAL A 91 -8.50 7.57 -0.05
CA VAL A 91 -8.07 8.85 -0.62
C VAL A 91 -8.00 8.72 -2.14
N LEU A 92 -8.99 9.31 -2.81
CA LEU A 92 -9.16 9.29 -4.25
C LEU A 92 -9.05 10.72 -4.79
N VAL A 93 -7.84 11.17 -5.10
CA VAL A 93 -7.61 12.54 -5.60
C VAL A 93 -8.02 12.62 -7.08
N ALA A 94 -9.23 13.11 -7.32
CA ALA A 94 -9.74 13.42 -8.65
C ALA A 94 -9.15 14.73 -9.19
N GLN A 95 -9.11 14.85 -10.53
CA GLN A 95 -8.59 16.01 -11.26
C GLN A 95 -7.23 16.52 -10.75
N ALA A 96 -6.33 15.59 -10.44
CA ALA A 96 -5.07 15.89 -9.79
C ALA A 96 -4.23 16.95 -10.53
N HIS A 97 -4.27 16.98 -11.87
CA HIS A 97 -3.56 17.97 -12.69
C HIS A 97 -3.95 19.43 -12.43
N GLN A 98 -5.08 19.68 -11.76
CA GLN A 98 -5.54 21.04 -11.39
C GLN A 98 -5.15 21.43 -9.96
N LYS A 99 -4.58 20.49 -9.21
CA LYS A 99 -4.31 20.64 -7.78
C LYS A 99 -2.85 20.95 -7.47
N PHE A 100 -1.99 20.92 -8.48
CA PHE A 100 -0.57 21.24 -8.34
C PHE A 100 -0.26 22.47 -9.19
N ASP A 101 0.68 23.28 -8.71
CA ASP A 101 1.22 24.39 -9.51
C ASP A 101 2.34 23.93 -10.45
N ALA A 102 2.99 24.88 -11.12
CA ALA A 102 4.06 24.62 -12.08
C ALA A 102 5.33 24.01 -11.44
N ASP A 103 5.51 24.20 -10.12
CA ASP A 103 6.64 23.67 -9.36
C ASP A 103 6.33 22.28 -8.74
N LEU A 104 5.17 21.70 -9.08
CA LEU A 104 4.64 20.44 -8.56
C LEU A 104 4.31 20.49 -7.06
N GLU A 105 4.05 21.68 -6.54
CA GLU A 105 3.53 21.85 -5.18
C GLU A 105 2.02 21.69 -5.16
N LEU A 106 1.50 20.88 -4.23
CA LEU A 106 0.06 20.68 -4.06
C LEU A 106 -0.56 21.98 -3.56
N THR A 107 -1.35 22.72 -4.33
CA THR A 107 -1.94 24.00 -3.88
C THR A 107 -3.39 23.88 -3.41
N ASP A 108 -4.04 22.74 -3.66
CA ASP A 108 -5.41 22.48 -3.23
C ASP A 108 -5.50 22.16 -1.72
N GLU A 109 -5.89 23.16 -0.92
CA GLU A 109 -6.02 23.05 0.54
C GLU A 109 -6.97 21.94 1.03
N PRO A 110 -8.14 21.70 0.41
CA PRO A 110 -8.98 20.56 0.76
C PRO A 110 -8.24 19.22 0.60
N THR A 111 -7.47 19.04 -0.48
CA THR A 111 -6.66 17.83 -0.67
C THR A 111 -5.53 17.74 0.36
N ARG A 112 -4.87 18.85 0.72
CA ARG A 112 -3.86 18.86 1.80
C ARG A 112 -4.45 18.37 3.12
N THR A 113 -5.62 18.90 3.50
CA THR A 113 -6.32 18.52 4.73
C THR A 113 -6.72 17.04 4.72
N LEU A 114 -7.24 16.55 3.59
CA LEU A 114 -7.57 15.13 3.41
C LEU A 114 -6.35 14.23 3.58
N LEU A 115 -5.22 14.58 2.96
CA LEU A 115 -3.98 13.81 3.04
C LEU A 115 -3.43 13.79 4.46
N GLN A 116 -3.44 14.92 5.16
CA GLN A 116 -2.99 14.98 6.56
C GLN A 116 -3.81 14.03 7.43
N GLY A 117 -5.15 14.13 7.40
CA GLY A 117 -6.01 13.25 8.19
C GLY A 117 -5.85 11.78 7.83
N PHE A 118 -5.59 11.47 6.56
CA PHE A 118 -5.30 10.10 6.11
C PHE A 118 -3.97 9.56 6.66
N LEU A 119 -2.90 10.36 6.63
CA LEU A 119 -1.60 9.97 7.16
C LEU A 119 -1.66 9.76 8.68
N GLU A 120 -2.37 10.63 9.41
CA GLU A 120 -2.60 10.46 10.85
C GLU A 120 -3.38 9.17 11.15
N ARG A 121 -4.38 8.83 10.33
CA ARG A 121 -5.10 7.54 10.42
C ARG A 121 -4.16 6.37 10.17
N PHE A 122 -3.26 6.48 9.20
CA PHE A 122 -2.33 5.40 8.89
C PHE A 122 -1.32 5.17 10.02
N VAL A 123 -0.82 6.24 10.64
CA VAL A 123 0.03 6.12 11.84
C VAL A 123 -0.69 5.37 12.96
N ARG A 124 -1.94 5.76 13.27
CA ARG A 124 -2.74 5.05 14.29
C ARG A 124 -3.00 3.58 13.94
N TRP A 125 -3.13 3.27 12.65
CA TRP A 125 -3.29 1.90 12.18
C TRP A 125 -2.02 1.08 12.39
N ILE A 126 -0.85 1.62 12.05
CA ILE A 126 0.44 0.99 12.34
C ILE A 126 0.57 0.69 13.84
N ASP A 127 0.26 1.67 14.69
CA ASP A 127 0.34 1.50 16.14
C ASP A 127 -0.61 0.43 16.68
N ARG A 128 -1.80 0.31 16.09
CA ARG A 128 -2.78 -0.71 16.45
C ARG A 128 -2.26 -2.10 16.10
N GLU A 129 -1.90 -2.33 14.85
CA GLU A 129 -1.53 -3.68 14.39
C GLU A 129 -0.24 -4.17 15.07
N ARG A 130 0.71 -3.27 15.40
CA ARG A 130 1.90 -3.61 16.19
C ARG A 130 1.61 -4.06 17.62
N ARG A 131 0.51 -3.58 18.23
CA ARG A 131 0.08 -4.03 19.56
C ARG A 131 -0.56 -5.41 19.48
N ASP A 132 -1.26 -5.68 18.39
CA ASP A 132 -1.94 -6.95 18.14
C ASP A 132 -0.97 -8.06 17.71
N ASP A 133 0.23 -7.73 17.16
CA ASP A 133 1.32 -8.68 16.91
C ASP A 133 1.78 -9.43 18.18
N GLY A 134 1.52 -8.88 19.38
CA GLY A 134 1.75 -9.54 20.67
C GLY A 134 0.63 -10.52 21.10
N ALA A 135 -0.51 -10.53 20.42
CA ALA A 135 -1.73 -11.25 20.80
C ALA A 135 -2.17 -12.38 19.84
N GLY A 136 -1.40 -12.63 18.77
CA GLY A 136 -1.48 -13.90 18.03
C GLY A 136 -2.11 -13.81 16.64
N ILE A 137 -1.24 -13.87 15.62
CA ILE A 137 -1.54 -14.62 14.42
C ILE A 137 -1.07 -16.05 14.70
N PRO A 138 -1.95 -17.06 14.81
CA PRO A 138 -1.49 -18.44 14.92
C PRO A 138 -0.60 -18.74 13.71
N PRO A 139 0.55 -19.42 13.90
CA PRO A 139 1.45 -19.72 12.80
C PRO A 139 0.65 -20.37 11.66
N PRO A 140 0.97 -20.06 10.38
CA PRO A 140 0.27 -20.67 9.27
C PRO A 140 0.29 -22.18 9.50
N LEU A 141 -0.84 -22.84 9.25
CA LEU A 141 -0.97 -24.30 9.33
C LEU A 141 0.15 -24.90 8.48
N THR A 142 1.28 -25.17 9.12
CA THR A 142 2.39 -25.86 8.51
C THR A 142 1.83 -27.24 8.29
N SER A 143 1.55 -27.53 7.02
CA SER A 143 1.36 -28.88 6.51
C SER A 143 2.33 -29.77 7.26
N ALA A 144 1.77 -30.73 8.00
CA ALA A 144 2.53 -31.84 8.51
C ALA A 144 3.43 -32.33 7.37
N ARG A 145 4.75 -32.32 7.60
CA ARG A 145 5.69 -33.14 6.85
C ARG A 145 6.13 -34.28 7.77
N PRO A 146 6.53 -35.43 7.24
CA PRO A 146 6.24 -36.02 5.93
C PRO A 146 5.00 -36.92 5.94
#